data_AF-A0A0F9FK13-F1
#
_entry.id   AF-A0A0F9FK13-F1
#
_cell.length_a   1.000
_cell.length_b   1.000
_cell.length_c   1.000
_cell.angle_alpha   90.00
_cell.angle_beta   90.00
_cell.angle_gamma   90.00
#
_symmetry.space_group_name_H-M   'P 1'
#
loop_
_entity.id
_entity.type
_entity.pdbx_description
1 polymer ?
#
loop_
_entity_poly.entity_id
_entity_poly.type
_entity_poly.pdbx_seq_one_letter_code
_entity_poly.pdbx_strand_id
1 'polypeptide(L)' 'MFRVPLWPMTTYDSHPVGAWWAKGIPVLDHHELAVGKLAALLARRQVRDLFDSHRILQMDDLDPQRLRIGFVVYGAMNR' A
#
# COMPACT_ATOMS: atom_id res chain seq x y z
N MET A 1 -12.89 -6.96 -8.77
CA MET A 1 -11.86 -7.71 -8.04
C MET A 1 -12.29 -7.73 -6.58
N PHE A 2 -12.77 -8.87 -6.08
CA PHE A 2 -13.17 -9.01 -4.68
C PHE A 2 -11.89 -8.95 -3.83
N ARG A 3 -11.55 -7.75 -3.36
CA ARG A 3 -10.33 -7.46 -2.58
C ARG A 3 -10.65 -7.68 -1.11
N VAL A 4 -10.74 -8.94 -0.70
CA VAL A 4 -10.57 -9.25 0.72
C VAL A 4 -9.13 -8.84 1.06
N PRO A 5 -8.93 -7.95 2.05
CA PRO A 5 -7.59 -7.57 2.49
C PRO A 5 -6.78 -8.82 2.85
N LEU A 6 -5.50 -8.83 2.46
CA LEU A 6 -4.58 -9.91 2.84
C LEU A 6 -4.23 -9.84 4.33
N TRP A 7 -4.22 -8.64 4.88
CA TRP A 7 -4.00 -8.37 6.30
C TRP A 7 -5.16 -7.56 6.89
N PRO A 8 -5.36 -7.60 8.21
CA PRO A 8 -6.39 -6.80 8.87
C PRO A 8 -6.26 -5.31 8.54
N MET A 9 -7.39 -4.65 8.31
CA MET A 9 -7.39 -3.19 8.14
C MET A 9 -6.94 -2.50 9.42
N THR A 10 -6.18 -1.43 9.25
CA THR A 10 -5.66 -0.59 10.32
C THR A 10 -6.39 0.74 10.32
N THR A 11 -6.75 1.24 11.49
CA THR A 11 -7.41 2.54 11.62
C THR A 11 -6.38 3.65 11.71
N TYR A 12 -6.50 4.66 10.84
CA TYR A 12 -5.62 5.82 10.82
C TYR A 12 -6.42 7.13 10.83
N ASP A 13 -5.79 8.13 11.44
CA ASP A 13 -6.18 9.53 11.32
C ASP A 13 -5.38 10.16 10.18
N SER A 14 -5.99 11.06 9.41
CA SER A 14 -5.26 11.81 8.38
C SER A 14 -4.35 12.86 9.02
N HIS A 15 -3.45 13.45 8.23
CA HIS A 15 -2.86 14.73 8.64
C HIS A 15 -3.93 15.84 8.55
N PRO A 16 -3.90 16.83 9.46
CA PRO A 16 -4.82 17.95 9.43
C PRO A 16 -4.51 18.87 8.24
N VAL A 17 -5.57 19.37 7.59
CA VAL A 17 -5.50 20.37 6.51
C VAL A 17 -6.38 21.55 6.90
N GLY A 18 -5.76 22.59 7.45
CA GLY A 18 -6.50 23.71 8.05
C GLY A 18 -7.40 23.24 9.19
N ALA A 19 -8.70 23.55 9.09
CA ALA A 19 -9.70 23.11 10.08
C ALA A 19 -10.19 21.65 9.87
N TRP A 20 -9.70 20.95 8.85
CA TRP A 20 -10.24 19.67 8.41
C TRP A 20 -9.31 18.54 8.84
N TRP A 21 -9.88 17.51 9.47
CA TRP A 21 -9.13 16.35 9.91
C TRP A 21 -10.03 15.11 9.87
N ALA A 22 -9.70 14.13 9.04
CA ALA A 22 -10.39 12.85 9.00
C ALA A 22 -9.82 11.94 10.09
N LYS A 23 -10.69 11.38 10.92
CA LYS A 23 -10.31 10.51 12.04
C LYS A 23 -10.98 9.15 11.95
N GLY A 24 -10.31 8.13 12.47
CA GLY A 24 -10.88 6.80 12.62
C GLY A 24 -11.15 6.10 11.28
N ILE A 25 -10.38 6.41 10.24
CA ILE A 25 -10.62 5.87 8.90
C ILE A 25 -9.98 4.48 8.80
N PRO A 26 -10.75 3.43 8.40
CA PRO A 26 -10.16 2.13 8.11
C PRO A 26 -9.36 2.21 6.82
N VAL A 27 -8.06 1.91 6.92
CA VAL A 27 -7.10 1.91 5.82
C VAL A 27 -6.53 0.49 5.69
N LEU A 28 -6.15 0.11 4.48
CA LEU A 28 -5.43 -1.14 4.25
C LEU A 28 -4.11 -1.15 5.02
N ASP A 29 -3.69 -2.34 5.44
CA ASP A 29 -2.39 -2.55 6.06
C ASP A 29 -1.28 -1.94 5.19
N HIS A 30 -0.28 -1.33 5.84
CA HIS A 30 0.78 -0.60 5.14
C HIS A 30 1.62 -1.51 4.24
N HIS A 31 1.81 -2.79 4.60
CA HIS A 31 2.47 -3.77 3.72
C HIS A 31 1.63 -4.06 2.48
N GLU A 32 0.30 -4.13 2.64
CA GLU A 32 -0.59 -4.37 1.51
C GLU A 32 -0.58 -3.20 0.52
N LEU A 33 -0.62 -1.97 1.04
CA LEU A 33 -0.48 -0.76 0.24
C LEU A 33 0.88 -0.73 -0.49
N ALA A 34 1.96 -1.05 0.23
CA ALA A 34 3.31 -1.10 -0.32
C ALA A 34 3.40 -2.08 -1.50
N VAL A 35 2.95 -3.31 -1.27
CA VAL A 35 2.87 -4.37 -2.27
C VAL A 35 2.05 -3.94 -3.49
N GLY A 36 0.89 -3.33 -3.27
CA GLY A 36 0.02 -2.87 -4.37
C GLY A 36 0.70 -1.84 -5.27
N LYS A 37 1.50 -0.94 -4.69
CA LYS A 37 2.28 0.06 -5.44
C LYS A 37 3.44 -0.58 -6.20
N LEU A 38 4.18 -1.48 -5.57
CA LEU A 38 5.26 -2.22 -6.25
C LEU A 38 4.74 -3.05 -7.42
N ALA A 39 3.62 -3.75 -7.24
CA ALA A 39 2.96 -4.51 -8.29
C ALA A 39 2.47 -3.60 -9.44
N ALA A 40 1.89 -2.44 -9.12
CA ALA A 40 1.46 -1.45 -10.11
C ALA A 40 2.64 -0.85 -10.89
N LEU A 41 3.73 -0.50 -10.21
CA LEU A 41 4.96 0.02 -10.82
C LEU A 41 5.48 -0.93 -11.90
N LEU A 42 5.60 -2.22 -11.59
CA LEU A 42 6.15 -3.19 -12.54
C LEU A 42 5.18 -3.51 -13.68
N ALA A 43 3.86 -3.48 -13.43
CA ALA A 43 2.86 -3.72 -14.45
C ALA A 43 2.69 -2.53 -15.42
N ARG A 44 2.67 -1.30 -14.91
CA ARG A 44 2.25 -0.10 -15.68
C ARG A 44 3.38 0.87 -16.00
N ARG A 45 4.48 0.83 -15.24
CA ARG A 45 5.69 1.65 -15.42
C ARG A 45 5.42 3.16 -15.47
N GLN A 46 4.52 3.65 -14.61
CA GLN A 46 4.18 5.08 -14.56
C GLN A 46 5.04 5.84 -13.54
N VAL A 47 5.33 7.12 -13.83
CA VAL A 47 6.13 8.00 -12.96
C VAL A 47 5.55 8.14 -11.55
N ARG A 48 4.21 8.20 -11.44
CA ARG A 48 3.50 8.23 -10.16
C ARG A 48 3.75 6.99 -9.31
N ASP A 49 3.79 5.81 -9.92
CA ASP A 49 4.02 4.56 -9.20
C ASP A 49 5.49 4.45 -8.76
N LEU A 50 6.42 5.04 -9.52
CA LEU A 50 7.82 5.15 -9.13
C LEU A 50 7.99 6.07 -7.92
N PHE A 51 7.35 7.23 -7.94
CA PHE A 51 7.35 8.17 -6.81
C PHE A 51 6.78 7.52 -5.54
N ASP A 52 5.61 6.89 -5.65
CA ASP A 52 4.96 6.22 -4.52
C ASP A 52 5.82 5.08 -3.97
N SER A 53 6.37 4.24 -4.86
CA SER A 53 7.21 3.10 -4.45
C SER A 53 8.52 3.56 -3.80
N HIS A 54 9.12 4.64 -4.28
CA HIS A 54 10.32 5.21 -3.66
C HIS A 54 10.04 5.68 -2.22
N ARG A 55 8.90 6.35 -2.00
CA ARG A 55 8.48 6.77 -0.65
C ARG A 55 8.18 5.58 0.25
N ILE A 56 7.51 4.55 -0.26
CA ILE A 56 7.23 3.31 0.48
C ILE A 56 8.51 2.62 0.92
N LEU A 57 9.50 2.48 0.05
CA LEU A 57 10.77 1.83 0.39
C LEU A 57 11.61 2.61 1.40
N GLN A 58 11.25 3.87 1.69
CA GLN A 58 11.83 4.70 2.75
C GLN A 58 11.03 4.67 4.05
N MET A 59 9.88 3.99 4.10
CA MET A 59 9.09 3.86 5.32
C MET A 59 9.75 2.85 6.26
N ASP A 60 9.79 3.18 7.53
CA ASP A 60 10.16 2.26 8.59
C ASP A 60 9.06 1.19 8.78
N ASP A 61 9.37 0.10 9.48
CA ASP A 61 8.42 -0.97 9.86
C ASP A 61 7.80 -1.79 8.70
N LEU A 62 8.51 -1.90 7.58
CA LEU A 62 8.16 -2.85 6.53
C LEU A 62 8.81 -4.23 6.77
N ASP A 63 7.99 -5.25 7.00
CA ASP A 63 8.42 -6.64 7.08
C ASP A 63 8.69 -7.20 5.65
N PRO A 64 9.95 -7.53 5.31
CA PRO A 64 10.30 -8.04 3.97
C PRO A 64 9.59 -9.36 3.64
N GLN A 65 9.27 -10.18 4.63
CA GLN A 65 8.60 -11.46 4.40
C GLN A 65 7.14 -11.24 3.97
N ARG A 66 6.44 -10.31 4.63
CA ARG A 66 5.07 -9.91 4.24
C ARG A 66 5.05 -9.27 2.87
N LEU A 67 6.00 -8.37 2.59
CA LEU A 67 6.13 -7.75 1.27
C LEU A 67 6.34 -8.79 0.16
N ARG A 68 7.22 -9.77 0.37
CA ARG A 68 7.48 -10.82 -0.62
C ARG A 68 6.23 -11.65 -0.91
N ILE A 69 5.51 -12.08 0.13
CA ILE A 69 4.29 -12.88 -0.03
C ILE A 69 3.21 -12.06 -0.73
N GLY A 70 2.95 -10.84 -0.25
CA GLY A 70 1.94 -9.98 -0.85
C GLY A 70 2.26 -9.67 -2.31
N PHE A 71 3.53 -9.40 -2.64
CA PHE A 71 3.95 -9.11 -4.00
C PHE A 71 3.66 -10.26 -4.97
N VAL A 72 3.90 -11.51 -4.57
CA VAL A 72 3.55 -12.69 -5.39
C VAL A 72 2.05 -12.77 -5.62
N VAL A 73 1.24 -12.57 -4.56
CA VAL A 73 -0.22 -12.62 -4.65
C VAL A 73 -0.77 -11.51 -5.54
N TYR A 74 -0.38 -10.26 -5.28
CA TYR A 74 -0.80 -9.10 -6.07
C TYR A 74 -0.28 -9.15 -7.51
N GLY A 75 0.91 -9.72 -7.73
CA GLY A 75 1.47 -9.95 -9.06
C GLY A 75 0.66 -10.99 -9.85
N ALA A 76 0.30 -12.12 -9.24
CA ALA A 76 -0.55 -13.13 -9.87
C ALA A 76 -1.95 -12.60 -10.23
N MET A 77 -2.42 -11.65 -9.41
CA MET A 77 -3.67 -10.91 -9.58
C MET A 77 -3.64 -9.86 -10.70
N ASN A 78 -2.45 -9.41 -11.12
CA ASN A 78 -2.24 -8.42 -12.17
C ASN A 78 -2.17 -9.16 -13.53
N ARG A 79 -3.34 -9.59 -14.04
CA ARG A 79 -3.53 -10.00 -15.44
C ARG A 79 -4.53 -9.07 -16.11
#